data_AF-A0A6V7P9K6-F1
#
_entry.id   AF-A0A6V7P9K6-F1
#
_cell.length_a   1.000
_cell.length_b   1.000
_cell.length_c   1.000
_cell.angle_alpha   90.00
_cell.angle_beta   90.00
_cell.angle_gamma   90.00
#
_symmetry.space_group_name_H-M   'P 1'
#
loop_
_entity.id
_entity.type
_entity.pdbx_description
1 polymer ?
#
loop_
_entity_poly.entity_id
_entity_poly.type
_entity_poly.pdbx_seq_one_letter_code
_entity_poly.pdbx_strand_id
1 'polypeptide(L)'
;MTPPVTLQDTTADFSFAFGLVNIKKPTKLIAAATTLLLFFLVGGGILGVDAAGRQHRHRDRASRGIGREIAVHLAALGARLVLNYASNSALADALAAELNESSPTLRAVTARGDVSHPDTARSLFDKAEQAFGSPPHILVACAGILDSKFPALADTTLDDFDAMFNVNVRGTFLLLREAANRMVRGGGGRIVTFSSSIVGTLLPGYAAYTATNGAVEAMTRILAKELKGTGITANCVAPGPVRTELFLAGTDEEFIKDVEKRSLGRIGEAKDVAPVVGFLVSAAAEWVNGSLYHHSHHHLFPHTTPITPKIQRRKHVIFFFSVLSFHLNIKRLYCSRRSGQRLHPDFDVVWGRENARILDGGRLVELSLDQRSGSRMESKNRFLFGRVDLQIKLVAGGSAGTITSFYICSGGATHDEVDFEFLGNVSGEPYILHTNIFSHGKGGKEQQFYLWFDPTQDFHTYSILWNPLNIILFVDNTPIRVFKNYEAYGVPFPKNQPVRAFASIWDADDWATQGGRIKTDWSKAPFVASYRNFRVNACVWTGDYPACGDTNWMQQELDWWSWMTLSWVRMNYLLYDYCTDTKRFGTDSARVRAAQLEMNFDWKYSIYSFVVN
;
A
#
# COMPACT_ATOMS: atom_id res chain seq x y z
N MET A 1 -71.56 -3.79 -25.66
CA MET A 1 -71.44 -4.69 -24.51
C MET A 1 -70.04 -5.26 -24.52
N THR A 2 -69.20 -4.81 -23.60
CA THR A 2 -67.87 -5.40 -23.35
C THR A 2 -68.04 -6.82 -22.82
N PRO A 3 -67.45 -7.84 -23.47
CA PRO A 3 -67.46 -9.20 -22.94
C PRO A 3 -66.18 -9.50 -22.14
N PRO A 4 -66.24 -10.45 -21.19
CA PRO A 4 -65.15 -10.78 -20.28
C PRO A 4 -64.18 -11.78 -20.93
N VAL A 5 -62.89 -11.71 -20.57
CA VAL A 5 -61.93 -12.79 -20.83
C VAL A 5 -61.06 -13.00 -19.60
N THR A 6 -61.38 -14.05 -18.86
CA THR A 6 -60.44 -14.94 -18.14
C THR A 6 -60.02 -16.03 -19.14
N LEU A 7 -58.88 -16.73 -19.08
CA LEU A 7 -57.85 -17.06 -18.09
C LEU A 7 -56.70 -17.70 -18.92
N GLN A 8 -55.43 -17.69 -18.47
CA GLN A 8 -54.69 -18.93 -18.20
C GLN A 8 -53.25 -18.72 -17.70
N ASP A 9 -52.90 -19.65 -16.82
CA ASP A 9 -51.69 -19.81 -16.01
C ASP A 9 -50.40 -20.03 -16.81
N THR A 10 -49.28 -19.58 -16.23
CA THR A 10 -48.03 -20.36 -16.29
C THR A 10 -47.27 -20.24 -14.97
N THR A 11 -47.22 -21.36 -14.26
CA THR A 11 -46.33 -21.69 -13.14
C THR A 11 -44.86 -21.77 -13.59
N ALA A 12 -43.96 -21.23 -12.77
CA ALA A 12 -42.51 -21.39 -12.91
C ALA A 12 -42.00 -22.33 -11.81
N ASP A 13 -41.19 -23.33 -12.15
CA ASP A 13 -40.28 -24.02 -11.23
C ASP A 13 -39.14 -24.77 -11.96
N PHE A 14 -37.91 -24.50 -11.49
CA PHE A 14 -36.75 -25.39 -11.26
C PHE A 14 -36.34 -26.54 -12.21
N SER A 15 -35.12 -26.45 -12.79
CA SER A 15 -33.92 -27.27 -12.46
C SER A 15 -32.96 -27.62 -13.62
N PHE A 16 -31.67 -27.40 -13.36
CA PHE A 16 -30.42 -28.11 -13.76
C PHE A 16 -30.27 -28.79 -15.14
N ALA A 17 -29.20 -28.40 -15.86
CA ALA A 17 -28.35 -29.35 -16.61
C ALA A 17 -26.91 -28.84 -16.78
N PHE A 18 -25.96 -29.66 -16.35
CA PHE A 18 -24.51 -29.57 -16.59
C PHE A 18 -24.20 -29.68 -18.09
N GLY A 19 -23.35 -28.79 -18.61
CA GLY A 19 -22.81 -28.86 -19.98
C GLY A 19 -21.32 -28.51 -20.01
N LEU A 20 -20.47 -29.54 -19.94
CA LEU A 20 -19.05 -29.47 -20.27
C LEU A 20 -18.88 -29.08 -21.75
N VAL A 21 -18.32 -27.90 -22.03
CA VAL A 21 -17.79 -27.57 -23.37
C VAL A 21 -16.29 -27.34 -23.27
N ASN A 22 -15.58 -28.27 -23.88
CA ASN A 22 -14.14 -28.35 -24.03
C ASN A 22 -13.76 -27.52 -25.28
N ILE A 23 -13.15 -26.34 -25.12
CA ILE A 23 -12.65 -25.55 -26.27
C ILE A 23 -11.14 -25.49 -26.25
N LYS A 24 -10.56 -26.30 -27.13
CA LYS A 24 -9.17 -26.22 -27.59
C LYS A 24 -9.00 -24.99 -28.50
N LYS A 25 -7.88 -24.28 -28.30
CA LYS A 25 -7.22 -23.24 -29.12
C LYS A 25 -7.74 -21.78 -28.98
N PRO A 26 -6.83 -20.80 -28.77
CA PRO A 26 -7.14 -19.38 -28.79
C PRO A 26 -6.93 -18.85 -30.21
N THR A 27 -7.99 -18.48 -30.90
CA THR A 27 -7.87 -17.62 -32.08
C THR A 27 -9.19 -16.94 -32.36
N LYS A 28 -9.11 -15.61 -32.54
CA LYS A 28 -10.18 -14.68 -32.94
C LYS A 28 -11.07 -14.15 -31.80
N LEU A 29 -10.58 -13.10 -31.14
CA LEU A 29 -11.36 -11.88 -30.97
C LEU A 29 -10.49 -10.71 -31.43
N ILE A 30 -10.47 -10.48 -32.75
CA ILE A 30 -9.99 -9.25 -33.38
C ILE A 30 -11.16 -8.71 -34.20
N ALA A 31 -11.33 -7.40 -34.09
CA ALA A 31 -12.10 -6.46 -34.93
C ALA A 31 -13.56 -6.16 -34.53
N ALA A 32 -13.72 -5.04 -33.82
CA ALA A 32 -14.54 -3.89 -34.21
C ALA A 32 -13.99 -2.64 -33.47
N ALA A 33 -13.02 -1.91 -34.06
CA ALA A 33 -13.18 -0.59 -34.72
C ALA A 33 -13.57 0.54 -33.74
N THR A 34 -12.76 1.59 -33.49
CA THR A 34 -12.29 2.57 -34.48
C THR A 34 -11.04 3.34 -34.00
N THR A 35 -10.06 3.46 -34.90
CA THR A 35 -8.97 4.44 -35.03
C THR A 35 -8.89 5.58 -34.02
N LEU A 36 -7.99 5.50 -33.04
CA LEU A 36 -7.27 6.65 -32.46
C LEU A 36 -6.00 6.08 -31.84
N LEU A 37 -4.86 6.79 -31.90
CA LEU A 37 -3.73 6.70 -30.96
C LEU A 37 -2.46 7.32 -31.56
N LEU A 38 -1.94 8.32 -30.86
CA LEU A 38 -0.95 9.29 -31.34
C LEU A 38 -0.27 9.83 -30.06
N PHE A 39 1.04 9.69 -29.98
CA PHE A 39 1.81 9.53 -28.73
C PHE A 39 3.00 10.50 -28.65
N PHE A 40 3.32 10.89 -27.42
CA PHE A 40 4.43 11.76 -27.09
C PHE A 40 5.37 11.16 -26.03
N LEU A 41 6.68 11.19 -26.28
CA LEU A 41 7.69 10.71 -25.34
C LEU A 41 8.84 11.73 -25.22
N VAL A 42 9.04 12.25 -24.01
CA VAL A 42 9.99 13.34 -23.74
C VAL A 42 11.10 12.89 -22.80
N GLY A 43 12.38 13.06 -23.19
CA GLY A 43 13.58 12.57 -22.50
C GLY A 43 14.41 13.61 -21.72
N GLY A 44 15.36 13.12 -20.90
CA GLY A 44 16.30 13.85 -20.03
C GLY A 44 17.62 13.05 -19.87
N GLY A 45 18.69 13.64 -19.32
CA GLY A 45 20.03 13.03 -19.23
C GLY A 45 20.86 13.39 -17.98
N ILE A 46 22.17 13.64 -18.08
CA ILE A 46 23.14 13.74 -16.96
C ILE A 46 23.84 15.12 -16.96
N LEU A 47 24.11 15.66 -15.76
CA LEU A 47 25.05 16.77 -15.54
C LEU A 47 26.42 16.21 -15.14
N GLY A 48 27.47 16.51 -15.90
CA GLY A 48 28.84 16.06 -15.62
C GLY A 48 29.89 16.92 -16.32
N VAL A 49 31.09 16.95 -15.73
CA VAL A 49 32.29 17.62 -16.24
C VAL A 49 33.32 16.54 -16.56
N ASP A 50 33.89 16.55 -17.76
CA ASP A 50 34.92 15.57 -18.15
C ASP A 50 36.30 15.89 -17.55
N ALA A 51 37.25 14.96 -17.68
CA ALA A 51 38.64 15.11 -17.23
C ALA A 51 39.42 16.23 -17.97
N ALA A 52 38.80 16.91 -18.94
CA ALA A 52 39.33 18.05 -19.67
C ALA A 52 38.63 19.38 -19.28
N GLY A 53 37.77 19.38 -18.25
CA GLY A 53 37.10 20.56 -17.72
C GLY A 53 35.93 21.08 -18.56
N ARG A 54 35.41 20.30 -19.52
CA ARG A 54 34.25 20.71 -20.33
C ARG A 54 32.94 20.22 -19.69
N GLN A 55 32.00 21.15 -19.48
CA GLN A 55 30.63 20.81 -19.09
C GLN A 55 29.89 20.18 -20.27
N HIS A 56 29.51 18.90 -20.17
CA HIS A 56 28.63 18.26 -21.14
C HIS A 56 27.25 18.00 -20.51
N ARG A 57 26.23 18.69 -21.03
CA ARG A 57 24.82 18.50 -20.67
C ARG A 57 24.21 17.47 -21.62
N HIS A 58 24.25 16.19 -21.27
CA HIS A 58 23.47 15.19 -22.01
C HIS A 58 22.03 15.24 -21.50
N ARG A 59 21.02 15.45 -22.36
CA ARG A 59 19.62 15.68 -21.95
C ARG A 59 18.62 14.72 -22.64
N ASP A 60 19.05 13.57 -23.15
CA ASP A 60 18.25 12.76 -24.09
C ASP A 60 17.88 11.35 -23.53
N ARG A 61 16.59 11.11 -23.19
CA ARG A 61 16.05 9.77 -22.80
C ARG A 61 15.00 9.16 -23.73
N ALA A 62 14.36 9.88 -24.66
CA ALA A 62 13.36 9.23 -25.53
C ALA A 62 13.97 8.15 -26.44
N SER A 63 15.29 8.21 -26.65
CA SER A 63 16.10 7.30 -27.46
C SER A 63 17.12 6.48 -26.67
N ARG A 64 17.08 6.52 -25.32
CA ARG A 64 17.98 5.75 -24.43
C ARG A 64 17.27 5.25 -23.17
N GLY A 65 17.81 4.22 -22.52
CA GLY A 65 17.34 3.74 -21.22
C GLY A 65 15.83 3.46 -21.17
N ILE A 66 15.15 3.98 -20.13
CA ILE A 66 13.71 3.78 -19.92
C ILE A 66 12.86 4.35 -21.07
N GLY A 67 13.18 5.53 -21.60
CA GLY A 67 12.36 6.18 -22.62
C GLY A 67 12.36 5.43 -23.96
N ARG A 68 13.52 4.89 -24.36
CA ARG A 68 13.61 4.00 -25.54
C ARG A 68 12.71 2.77 -25.40
N GLU A 69 12.80 2.07 -24.28
CA GLU A 69 12.02 0.84 -24.07
C GLU A 69 10.51 1.12 -24.01
N ILE A 70 10.10 2.25 -23.43
CA ILE A 70 8.71 2.70 -23.50
C ILE A 70 8.31 2.97 -24.95
N ALA A 71 9.13 3.69 -25.74
CA ALA A 71 8.85 3.97 -27.14
C ALA A 71 8.65 2.68 -27.95
N VAL A 72 9.58 1.72 -27.83
CA VAL A 72 9.50 0.42 -28.50
C VAL A 72 8.24 -0.34 -28.07
N HIS A 73 7.98 -0.42 -26.77
CA HIS A 73 6.82 -1.13 -26.23
C HIS A 73 5.50 -0.52 -26.72
N LEU A 74 5.37 0.80 -26.66
CA LEU A 74 4.16 1.49 -27.13
C LEU A 74 3.99 1.35 -28.64
N ALA A 75 5.07 1.45 -29.43
CA ALA A 75 5.01 1.23 -30.88
C ALA A 75 4.50 -0.18 -31.21
N ALA A 76 4.95 -1.20 -30.47
CA ALA A 76 4.46 -2.57 -30.60
C ALA A 76 2.98 -2.72 -30.24
N LEU A 77 2.45 -1.86 -29.36
CA LEU A 77 1.01 -1.75 -29.05
C LEU A 77 0.22 -0.91 -30.08
N GLY A 78 0.87 -0.46 -31.16
CA GLY A 78 0.24 0.30 -32.24
C GLY A 78 0.38 1.82 -32.12
N ALA A 79 1.28 2.31 -31.27
CA ALA A 79 1.49 3.73 -31.04
C ALA A 79 2.17 4.48 -32.18
N ARG A 80 1.63 5.64 -32.58
CA ARG A 80 2.35 6.59 -33.46
C ARG A 80 3.06 7.64 -32.63
N LEU A 81 4.39 7.69 -32.66
CA LEU A 81 5.22 8.42 -31.70
C LEU A 81 5.82 9.71 -32.28
N VAL A 82 5.91 10.74 -31.44
CA VAL A 82 6.93 11.79 -31.57
C VAL A 82 8.01 11.56 -30.52
N LEU A 83 9.24 11.33 -30.98
CA LEU A 83 10.42 11.11 -30.16
C LEU A 83 11.18 12.43 -29.98
N ASN A 84 11.17 12.94 -28.75
CA ASN A 84 11.86 14.19 -28.44
C ASN A 84 13.35 13.98 -28.07
N TYR A 85 14.20 14.85 -28.60
CA TYR A 85 15.62 14.95 -28.22
C TYR A 85 16.00 16.43 -28.02
N ALA A 86 16.93 16.73 -27.12
CA ALA A 86 17.36 18.09 -26.81
C ALA A 86 18.59 18.50 -27.64
N SER A 87 19.65 17.68 -27.66
CA SER A 87 20.94 18.07 -28.25
C SER A 87 21.40 17.16 -29.39
N ASN A 88 21.23 15.83 -29.31
CA ASN A 88 21.70 14.92 -30.35
C ASN A 88 20.57 14.08 -30.96
N SER A 89 20.35 14.23 -32.27
CA SER A 89 19.28 13.53 -32.99
C SER A 89 19.61 12.07 -33.31
N ALA A 90 20.88 11.68 -33.37
CA ALA A 90 21.31 10.42 -33.99
C ALA A 90 20.59 9.18 -33.45
N LEU A 91 20.42 9.08 -32.12
CA LEU A 91 19.73 7.94 -31.52
C LEU A 91 18.20 8.03 -31.63
N ALA A 92 17.64 9.25 -31.62
CA ALA A 92 16.22 9.43 -31.87
C ALA A 92 15.87 9.07 -33.31
N ASP A 93 16.71 9.49 -34.27
CA ASP A 93 16.55 9.21 -35.69
C ASP A 93 16.72 7.72 -35.99
N ALA A 94 17.72 7.07 -35.38
CA ALA A 94 17.90 5.62 -35.48
C ALA A 94 16.71 4.83 -34.92
N LEU A 95 16.19 5.23 -33.75
CA LEU A 95 15.00 4.60 -33.18
C LEU A 95 13.75 4.85 -34.04
N ALA A 96 13.58 6.06 -34.57
CA ALA A 96 12.47 6.34 -35.49
C ALA A 96 12.55 5.47 -36.76
N ALA A 97 13.75 5.31 -37.33
CA ALA A 97 13.98 4.42 -38.47
C ALA A 97 13.62 2.96 -38.13
N GLU A 98 14.11 2.41 -37.02
CA GLU A 98 13.80 1.06 -36.52
C GLU A 98 12.27 0.84 -36.37
N LEU A 99 11.57 1.79 -35.76
CA LEU A 99 10.12 1.72 -35.55
C LEU A 99 9.30 1.88 -36.84
N ASN A 100 9.85 2.60 -37.82
CA ASN A 100 9.22 2.77 -39.12
C ASN A 100 9.46 1.57 -40.05
N GLU A 101 10.64 0.95 -40.02
CA GLU A 101 10.94 -0.27 -40.78
C GLU A 101 10.03 -1.44 -40.39
N SER A 102 9.67 -1.53 -39.11
CA SER A 102 8.79 -2.57 -38.57
C SER A 102 7.30 -2.32 -38.82
N SER A 103 6.91 -1.27 -39.55
CA SER A 103 5.52 -0.85 -39.72
C SER A 103 5.19 -0.44 -41.17
N PRO A 104 4.06 -0.88 -41.75
CA PRO A 104 3.65 -0.48 -43.11
C PRO A 104 3.19 0.99 -43.18
N THR A 105 2.96 1.64 -42.04
CA THR A 105 2.56 3.05 -41.92
C THR A 105 3.54 3.80 -41.04
N LEU A 106 3.71 5.11 -41.28
CA LEU A 106 4.56 5.98 -40.46
C LEU A 106 4.22 5.83 -38.98
N ARG A 107 5.21 5.37 -38.21
CA ARG A 107 5.07 4.99 -36.81
C ARG A 107 5.76 5.97 -35.87
N ALA A 108 6.86 6.59 -36.29
CA ALA A 108 7.62 7.49 -35.45
C ALA A 108 8.20 8.66 -36.25
N VAL A 109 8.19 9.85 -35.66
CA VAL A 109 8.93 11.03 -36.13
C VAL A 109 9.77 11.60 -34.99
N THR A 110 10.86 12.29 -35.31
CA THR A 110 11.71 12.94 -34.31
C THR A 110 11.42 14.44 -34.21
N ALA A 111 11.62 15.00 -33.03
CA ALA A 111 11.43 16.43 -32.77
C ALA A 111 12.48 16.96 -31.80
N ARG A 112 13.26 17.95 -32.24
CA ARG A 112 14.19 18.65 -31.36
C ARG A 112 13.42 19.54 -30.39
N GLY A 113 13.74 19.46 -29.11
CA GLY A 113 13.16 20.32 -28.10
C GLY A 113 13.82 20.09 -26.75
N ASP A 114 14.33 21.16 -26.13
CA ASP A 114 14.77 21.12 -24.74
C ASP A 114 13.63 21.56 -23.85
N VAL A 115 13.12 20.65 -23.02
CA VAL A 115 11.93 20.90 -22.20
C VAL A 115 12.12 21.97 -21.14
N SER A 116 13.35 22.37 -20.84
CA SER A 116 13.54 23.54 -20.00
C SER A 116 13.08 24.84 -20.65
N HIS A 117 12.79 24.87 -21.96
CA HIS A 117 12.36 26.05 -22.69
C HIS A 117 10.82 26.12 -22.86
N PRO A 118 10.21 27.31 -22.71
CA PRO A 118 8.77 27.49 -22.67
C PRO A 118 8.06 27.07 -23.97
N ASP A 119 8.70 27.27 -25.11
CA ASP A 119 8.08 27.01 -26.43
C ASP A 119 8.15 25.53 -26.84
N THR A 120 8.98 24.74 -26.16
CA THR A 120 9.22 23.34 -26.52
C THR A 120 7.94 22.51 -26.45
N ALA A 121 7.16 22.62 -25.38
CA ALA A 121 5.94 21.83 -25.23
C ALA A 121 4.95 22.08 -26.37
N ARG A 122 4.75 23.34 -26.76
CA ARG A 122 3.90 23.71 -27.90
C ARG A 122 4.43 23.13 -29.22
N SER A 123 5.70 23.36 -29.52
CA SER A 123 6.32 22.88 -30.77
C SER A 123 6.24 21.36 -30.91
N LEU A 124 6.39 20.66 -29.79
CA LEU A 124 6.23 19.22 -29.70
C LEU A 124 4.80 18.81 -30.09
N PHE A 125 3.77 19.36 -29.44
CA PHE A 125 2.37 19.06 -29.76
C PHE A 125 2.02 19.41 -31.23
N ASP A 126 2.47 20.56 -31.73
CA ASP A 126 2.29 20.97 -33.13
C ASP A 126 2.89 19.94 -34.10
N LYS A 127 4.07 19.40 -33.78
CA LYS A 127 4.73 18.37 -34.60
C LYS A 127 3.93 17.07 -34.62
N ALA A 128 3.33 16.64 -33.51
CA ALA A 128 2.47 15.46 -33.47
C ALA A 128 1.23 15.65 -34.34
N GLU A 129 0.54 16.76 -34.17
CA GLU A 129 -0.68 17.06 -34.93
C GLU A 129 -0.38 17.16 -36.43
N GLN A 130 0.73 17.81 -36.81
CA GLN A 130 1.18 17.90 -38.19
C GLN A 130 1.51 16.52 -38.78
N ALA A 131 2.24 15.68 -38.05
CA ALA A 131 2.73 14.40 -38.56
C ALA A 131 1.61 13.36 -38.73
N PHE A 132 0.56 13.45 -37.92
CA PHE A 132 -0.36 12.34 -37.73
C PHE A 132 -1.85 12.73 -37.79
N GLY A 133 -2.15 14.02 -37.96
CA GLY A 133 -3.47 14.53 -38.33
C GLY A 133 -4.54 14.51 -37.23
N SER A 134 -4.18 14.32 -35.96
CA SER A 134 -5.13 14.42 -34.85
C SER A 134 -4.48 14.94 -33.57
N PRO A 135 -5.27 15.42 -32.59
CA PRO A 135 -4.77 15.76 -31.27
C PRO A 135 -4.08 14.56 -30.59
N PRO A 136 -3.12 14.81 -29.68
CA PRO A 136 -2.46 13.75 -28.93
C PRO A 136 -3.38 13.02 -27.94
N HIS A 137 -3.11 11.72 -27.80
CA HIS A 137 -3.84 10.83 -26.88
C HIS A 137 -3.05 10.54 -25.64
N ILE A 138 -1.73 10.50 -25.76
CA ILE A 138 -0.84 10.01 -24.72
C ILE A 138 0.34 10.96 -24.59
N LEU A 139 0.58 11.43 -23.36
CA LEU A 139 1.79 12.14 -22.98
C LEU A 139 2.58 11.29 -22.00
N VAL A 140 3.83 10.96 -22.34
CA VAL A 140 4.80 10.38 -21.42
C VAL A 140 5.91 11.41 -21.16
N ALA A 141 5.85 12.06 -19.99
CA ALA A 141 6.86 13.00 -19.52
C ALA A 141 7.90 12.26 -18.67
N CYS A 142 8.98 11.78 -19.31
CA CYS A 142 10.06 11.01 -18.66
C CYS A 142 11.41 11.75 -18.65
N ALA A 143 11.37 13.05 -18.92
CA ALA A 143 12.54 13.91 -18.91
C ALA A 143 13.01 14.17 -17.47
N GLY A 144 14.25 13.79 -17.17
CA GLY A 144 14.87 14.12 -15.91
C GLY A 144 16.40 14.16 -16.00
N ILE A 145 17.01 14.95 -15.13
CA ILE A 145 18.45 14.99 -14.87
C ILE A 145 18.73 14.85 -13.38
N LEU A 146 19.91 14.34 -13.07
CA LEU A 146 20.45 14.14 -11.73
C LEU A 146 21.92 14.53 -11.75
N ASP A 147 22.38 15.18 -10.68
CA ASP A 147 23.81 15.39 -10.46
C ASP A 147 24.48 14.08 -10.08
N SER A 148 25.39 13.62 -10.93
CA SER A 148 26.14 12.37 -10.76
C SER A 148 27.18 12.43 -9.63
N LYS A 149 27.46 13.61 -9.07
CA LYS A 149 28.35 13.76 -7.91
C LYS A 149 27.66 13.47 -6.58
N PHE A 150 26.32 13.41 -6.57
CA PHE A 150 25.51 13.22 -5.37
C PHE A 150 25.91 14.16 -4.20
N PRO A 151 26.01 15.48 -4.43
CA PRO A 151 26.50 16.41 -3.42
C PRO A 151 25.59 16.44 -2.20
N ALA A 152 26.17 16.66 -1.01
CA ALA A 152 25.36 17.01 0.15
C ALA A 152 24.55 18.28 -0.13
N LEU A 153 23.48 18.49 0.64
CA LEU A 153 22.60 19.65 0.45
C LEU A 153 23.40 20.97 0.47
N ALA A 154 24.35 21.10 1.39
CA ALA A 154 25.18 22.29 1.53
C ALA A 154 26.15 22.52 0.35
N ASP A 155 26.47 21.46 -0.40
CA ASP A 155 27.44 21.49 -1.50
C ASP A 155 26.76 21.52 -2.88
N THR A 156 25.42 21.53 -2.92
CA THR A 156 24.68 21.64 -4.17
C THR A 156 24.75 23.09 -4.66
N THR A 157 25.37 23.31 -5.83
CA THR A 157 25.45 24.66 -6.41
C THR A 157 24.08 25.14 -6.89
N LEU A 158 23.87 26.45 -6.93
CA LEU A 158 22.64 27.03 -7.49
C LEU A 158 22.47 26.66 -8.97
N ASP A 159 23.54 26.62 -9.76
CA ASP A 159 23.47 26.24 -11.17
C ASP A 159 22.99 24.79 -11.38
N ASP A 160 23.48 23.85 -10.56
CA ASP A 160 23.07 22.44 -10.63
C ASP A 160 21.63 22.26 -10.12
N PHE A 161 21.27 22.97 -9.05
CA PHE A 161 19.89 23.02 -8.53
C PHE A 161 18.93 23.55 -9.59
N ASP A 162 19.23 24.71 -10.19
CA ASP A 162 18.43 25.36 -11.21
C ASP A 162 18.34 24.50 -12.46
N ALA A 163 19.42 23.84 -12.87
CA ALA A 163 19.39 22.93 -14.00
C ALA A 163 18.42 21.76 -13.76
N MET A 164 18.46 21.13 -12.57
CA MET A 164 17.55 20.05 -12.20
C MET A 164 16.09 20.53 -12.17
N PHE A 165 15.80 21.66 -11.52
CA PHE A 165 14.44 22.22 -11.47
C PHE A 165 13.93 22.63 -12.85
N ASN A 166 14.78 23.24 -13.68
CA ASN A 166 14.38 23.67 -15.03
C ASN A 166 14.02 22.50 -15.95
N VAL A 167 14.67 21.34 -15.82
CA VAL A 167 14.34 20.16 -16.64
C VAL A 167 13.22 19.35 -15.98
N ASN A 168 13.42 18.89 -14.74
CA ASN A 168 12.57 17.89 -14.10
C ASN A 168 11.21 18.49 -13.70
N VAL A 169 11.20 19.73 -13.21
CA VAL A 169 9.98 20.39 -12.70
C VAL A 169 9.37 21.27 -13.77
N ARG A 170 10.09 22.31 -14.22
CA ARG A 170 9.57 23.27 -15.20
C ARG A 170 9.24 22.59 -16.53
N GLY A 171 10.10 21.69 -17.02
CA GLY A 171 9.83 20.94 -18.23
C GLY A 171 8.58 20.06 -18.13
N THR A 172 8.42 19.33 -17.03
CA THR A 172 7.21 18.55 -16.76
C THR A 172 5.97 19.45 -16.69
N PHE A 173 6.04 20.57 -15.95
CA PHE A 173 4.96 21.54 -15.86
C PHE A 173 4.50 22.05 -17.23
N LEU A 174 5.43 22.43 -18.11
CA LEU A 174 5.12 22.94 -19.44
C LEU A 174 4.40 21.88 -20.29
N LEU A 175 4.85 20.63 -20.24
CA LEU A 175 4.19 19.52 -20.93
C LEU A 175 2.81 19.22 -20.38
N LEU A 176 2.66 19.18 -19.05
CA LEU A 176 1.37 18.96 -18.39
C LEU A 176 0.37 20.06 -18.72
N ARG A 177 0.81 21.33 -18.71
CA ARG A 177 -0.01 22.47 -19.10
C ARG A 177 -0.49 22.36 -20.54
N GLU A 178 0.40 22.02 -21.48
CA GLU A 178 0.02 21.87 -22.89
C GLU A 178 -0.95 20.69 -23.06
N ALA A 179 -0.69 19.57 -22.39
CA ALA A 179 -1.55 18.38 -22.38
C ALA A 179 -2.97 18.69 -21.89
N ALA A 180 -3.11 19.40 -20.77
CA ALA A 180 -4.40 19.77 -20.21
C ALA A 180 -5.28 20.57 -21.19
N ASN A 181 -4.63 21.36 -22.05
CA ASN A 181 -5.30 22.23 -23.02
C ASN A 181 -5.60 21.54 -24.37
N ARG A 182 -4.77 20.57 -24.80
CA ARG A 182 -4.83 20.04 -26.18
C ARG A 182 -5.11 18.55 -26.32
N MET A 183 -4.95 17.75 -25.27
CA MET A 183 -5.20 16.32 -25.38
C MET A 183 -6.67 16.00 -25.64
N VAL A 184 -6.91 14.87 -26.31
CA VAL A 184 -8.24 14.38 -26.62
C VAL A 184 -9.13 14.31 -25.36
N ARG A 185 -10.38 14.77 -25.51
CA ARG A 185 -11.41 14.73 -24.47
C ARG A 185 -12.50 13.73 -24.84
N GLY A 186 -13.27 13.27 -23.86
CA GLY A 186 -14.36 12.31 -24.06
C GLY A 186 -13.94 10.84 -23.92
N GLY A 187 -12.77 10.58 -23.36
CA GLY A 187 -12.20 9.24 -23.17
C GLY A 187 -10.96 9.00 -24.02
N GLY A 188 -10.00 8.23 -23.50
CA GLY A 188 -8.77 7.83 -24.21
C GLY A 188 -7.53 8.70 -24.00
N GLY A 189 -7.65 9.86 -23.35
CA GLY A 189 -6.48 10.68 -22.98
C GLY A 189 -5.72 10.08 -21.78
N ARG A 190 -4.39 9.95 -21.88
CA ARG A 190 -3.55 9.35 -20.83
C ARG A 190 -2.25 10.13 -20.64
N ILE A 191 -2.03 10.61 -19.42
CA ILE A 191 -0.82 11.33 -19.02
C ILE A 191 -0.04 10.44 -18.05
N VAL A 192 1.23 10.19 -18.35
CA VAL A 192 2.17 9.48 -17.48
C VAL A 192 3.39 10.35 -17.23
N THR A 193 3.63 10.68 -15.98
CA THR A 193 4.85 11.38 -15.54
C THR A 193 5.78 10.42 -14.81
N PHE A 194 7.02 10.85 -14.60
CA PHE A 194 8.02 10.08 -13.87
C PHE A 194 8.51 10.83 -12.64
N SER A 195 8.50 10.14 -11.52
CA SER A 195 9.23 10.50 -10.31
C SER A 195 10.35 9.48 -10.06
N SER A 196 10.73 9.28 -8.80
CA SER A 196 11.74 8.30 -8.40
C SER A 196 11.42 7.76 -7.02
N SER A 197 11.72 6.48 -6.78
CA SER A 197 11.57 5.87 -5.44
C SER A 197 12.43 6.54 -4.37
N ILE A 198 13.36 7.43 -4.75
CA ILE A 198 14.17 8.22 -3.81
C ILE A 198 13.33 9.17 -2.95
N VAL A 199 12.15 9.61 -3.45
CA VAL A 199 11.13 10.33 -2.65
C VAL A 199 10.66 9.46 -1.49
N GLY A 200 10.67 8.14 -1.72
CA GLY A 200 10.41 7.10 -0.74
C GLY A 200 11.53 6.87 0.27
N THR A 201 12.78 6.88 -0.21
CA THR A 201 13.96 6.41 0.54
C THR A 201 14.74 7.53 1.24
N LEU A 202 14.73 8.76 0.70
CA LEU A 202 15.39 9.95 1.25
C LEU A 202 16.90 9.76 1.53
N LEU A 203 17.68 9.30 0.55
CA LEU A 203 19.11 9.09 0.73
C LEU A 203 19.90 10.42 0.78
N PRO A 204 20.92 10.53 1.66
CA PRO A 204 21.90 11.62 1.59
C PRO A 204 22.52 11.73 0.19
N GLY A 205 22.78 12.95 -0.27
CA GLY A 205 23.34 13.23 -1.60
C GLY A 205 22.29 13.45 -2.71
N TYR A 206 21.01 13.22 -2.42
CA TYR A 206 19.92 13.27 -3.43
C TYR A 206 18.94 14.42 -3.20
N ALA A 207 19.23 15.39 -2.33
CA ALA A 207 18.23 16.33 -1.83
C ALA A 207 17.52 17.13 -2.94
N ALA A 208 18.27 17.80 -3.82
CA ALA A 208 17.69 18.58 -4.92
C ALA A 208 16.92 17.71 -5.92
N TYR A 209 17.48 16.55 -6.30
CA TYR A 209 16.80 15.60 -7.18
C TYR A 209 15.50 15.07 -6.57
N THR A 210 15.53 14.69 -5.29
CA THR A 210 14.36 14.22 -4.54
C THR A 210 13.27 15.29 -4.49
N ALA A 211 13.65 16.55 -4.25
CA ALA A 211 12.72 17.68 -4.29
C ALA A 211 12.06 17.84 -5.67
N THR A 212 12.82 17.70 -6.77
CA THR A 212 12.22 17.76 -8.11
C THR A 212 11.20 16.66 -8.38
N ASN A 213 11.47 15.43 -7.91
CA ASN A 213 10.56 14.30 -8.10
C ASN A 213 9.29 14.45 -7.25
N GLY A 214 9.41 14.95 -6.02
CA GLY A 214 8.25 15.27 -5.17
C GLY A 214 7.33 16.32 -5.82
N ALA A 215 7.90 17.35 -6.46
CA ALA A 215 7.12 18.34 -7.19
C ALA A 215 6.34 17.71 -8.37
N VAL A 216 6.94 16.77 -9.10
CA VAL A 216 6.25 16.05 -10.20
C VAL A 216 5.10 15.19 -9.69
N GLU A 217 5.28 14.48 -8.57
CA GLU A 217 4.20 13.69 -7.94
C GLU A 217 3.01 14.57 -7.56
N ALA A 218 3.27 15.73 -6.95
CA ALA A 218 2.24 16.68 -6.58
C ALA A 218 1.49 17.24 -7.79
N MET A 219 2.20 17.76 -8.80
CA MET A 219 1.60 18.31 -10.02
C MET A 219 0.72 17.27 -10.74
N THR A 220 1.19 16.02 -10.83
CA THR A 220 0.46 14.95 -11.53
C THR A 220 -0.86 14.62 -10.83
N ARG A 221 -0.85 14.53 -9.50
CA ARG A 221 -2.05 14.22 -8.70
C ARG A 221 -3.06 15.35 -8.68
N ILE A 222 -2.59 16.61 -8.70
CA ILE A 222 -3.46 17.79 -8.83
C ILE A 222 -4.09 17.81 -10.22
N LEU A 223 -3.29 17.65 -11.27
CA LEU A 223 -3.79 17.64 -12.64
C LEU A 223 -4.86 16.55 -12.86
N ALA A 224 -4.66 15.35 -12.29
CA ALA A 224 -5.66 14.28 -12.33
C ALA A 224 -7.04 14.70 -11.81
N LYS A 225 -7.07 15.58 -10.79
CA LYS A 225 -8.31 16.14 -10.21
C LYS A 225 -8.87 17.26 -11.07
N GLU A 226 -8.01 18.14 -11.60
CA GLU A 226 -8.41 19.27 -12.46
C GLU A 226 -9.01 18.78 -13.79
N LEU A 227 -8.57 17.63 -14.29
CA LEU A 227 -9.09 16.99 -15.50
C LEU A 227 -10.37 16.16 -15.27
N LYS A 228 -11.00 16.26 -14.09
CA LYS A 228 -12.27 15.57 -13.79
C LYS A 228 -13.33 15.89 -14.86
N GLY A 229 -13.99 14.84 -15.34
CA GLY A 229 -15.06 14.94 -16.35
C GLY A 229 -14.56 15.07 -17.79
N THR A 230 -13.25 15.14 -18.03
CA THR A 230 -12.69 15.22 -19.39
C THR A 230 -12.44 13.84 -20.03
N GLY A 231 -12.42 12.77 -19.22
CA GLY A 231 -12.05 11.42 -19.67
C GLY A 231 -10.53 11.22 -19.84
N ILE A 232 -9.72 12.19 -19.39
CA ILE A 232 -8.25 12.11 -19.35
C ILE A 232 -7.81 11.62 -17.97
N THR A 233 -6.90 10.65 -17.93
CA THR A 233 -6.25 10.22 -16.67
C THR A 233 -4.81 10.72 -16.60
N ALA A 234 -4.34 11.04 -15.39
CA ALA A 234 -2.95 11.40 -15.13
C ALA A 234 -2.39 10.55 -13.98
N ASN A 235 -1.29 9.85 -14.23
CA ASN A 235 -0.63 8.96 -13.25
C ASN A 235 0.89 9.18 -13.25
N CYS A 236 1.53 8.86 -12.14
CA CYS A 236 2.97 9.00 -11.97
C CYS A 236 3.62 7.63 -11.76
N VAL A 237 4.73 7.36 -12.43
CA VAL A 237 5.55 6.16 -12.21
C VAL A 237 6.80 6.56 -11.45
N ALA A 238 7.10 5.85 -10.37
CA ALA A 238 8.28 6.05 -9.54
C ALA A 238 9.22 4.83 -9.63
N PRO A 239 10.08 4.74 -10.65
CA PRO A 239 11.06 3.67 -10.73
C PRO A 239 12.04 3.78 -9.55
N GLY A 240 12.47 2.62 -9.05
CA GLY A 240 13.70 2.57 -8.24
C GLY A 240 14.93 2.38 -9.13
N PRO A 241 15.96 1.67 -8.68
CA PRO A 241 17.17 1.48 -9.45
C PRO A 241 16.86 0.73 -10.74
N VAL A 242 17.09 1.42 -11.84
CA VAL A 242 17.03 0.85 -13.18
C VAL A 242 18.38 1.07 -13.83
N ARG A 243 18.95 0.01 -14.41
CA ARG A 243 20.27 0.01 -15.05
C ARG A 243 20.27 0.90 -16.29
N THR A 244 20.45 2.19 -16.05
CA THR A 244 20.45 3.25 -17.04
C THR A 244 21.71 4.10 -16.86
N GLU A 245 22.09 4.84 -17.89
CA GLU A 245 23.20 5.80 -17.81
C GLU A 245 23.03 6.76 -16.61
N LEU A 246 21.80 7.22 -16.34
CA LEU A 246 21.49 8.09 -15.18
C LEU A 246 21.87 7.43 -13.85
N PHE A 247 21.54 6.15 -13.67
CA PHE A 247 21.79 5.44 -12.42
C PHE A 247 23.26 5.02 -12.28
N LEU A 248 23.88 4.59 -13.38
CA LEU A 248 25.26 4.08 -13.38
C LEU A 248 26.30 5.20 -13.28
N ALA A 249 25.98 6.42 -13.73
CA ALA A 249 26.90 7.54 -13.65
C ALA A 249 27.19 7.94 -12.19
N GLY A 250 28.48 8.08 -11.86
CA GLY A 250 28.92 8.47 -10.51
C GLY A 250 28.81 7.37 -9.46
N THR A 251 28.35 6.17 -9.84
CA THR A 251 28.11 5.05 -8.93
C THR A 251 29.23 4.01 -9.06
N ASP A 252 29.79 3.57 -7.92
CA ASP A 252 30.80 2.51 -7.90
C ASP A 252 30.21 1.08 -7.93
N GLU A 253 31.05 0.09 -8.25
CA GLU A 253 30.62 -1.32 -8.33
C GLU A 253 30.13 -1.88 -6.99
N GLU A 254 30.64 -1.38 -5.87
CA GLU A 254 30.26 -1.86 -4.54
C GLU A 254 28.83 -1.43 -4.22
N PHE A 255 28.50 -0.17 -4.48
CA PHE A 255 27.16 0.36 -4.38
C PHE A 255 26.19 -0.35 -5.34
N ILE A 256 26.60 -0.62 -6.59
CA ILE A 256 25.78 -1.40 -7.53
C ILE A 256 25.46 -2.79 -6.96
N LYS A 257 26.46 -3.52 -6.45
CA LYS A 257 26.27 -4.85 -5.86
C LYS A 257 25.37 -4.79 -4.62
N ASP A 258 25.48 -3.74 -3.82
CA ASP A 258 24.65 -3.55 -2.65
C ASP A 258 23.19 -3.23 -3.03
N VAL A 259 22.99 -2.36 -4.02
CA VAL A 259 21.67 -2.07 -4.61
C VAL A 259 21.03 -3.33 -5.19
N GLU A 260 21.78 -4.19 -5.89
CA GLU A 260 21.30 -5.47 -6.42
C GLU A 260 20.79 -6.40 -5.31
N LYS A 261 21.58 -6.56 -4.24
CA LYS A 261 21.16 -7.34 -3.06
C LYS A 261 19.86 -6.81 -2.47
N ARG A 262 19.72 -5.48 -2.42
CA ARG A 262 18.54 -4.79 -1.88
C ARG A 262 17.35 -4.75 -2.84
N SER A 263 17.47 -5.26 -4.07
CA SER A 263 16.46 -5.16 -5.15
C SER A 263 16.06 -6.53 -5.70
N LEU A 264 15.46 -7.43 -4.91
CA LEU A 264 15.13 -8.81 -5.37
C LEU A 264 16.32 -9.59 -5.98
N GLY A 265 17.56 -9.23 -5.64
CA GLY A 265 18.76 -9.83 -6.21
C GLY A 265 19.11 -9.37 -7.64
N ARG A 266 18.51 -8.28 -8.16
CA ARG A 266 18.93 -7.63 -9.41
C ARG A 266 18.50 -6.16 -9.48
N ILE A 267 19.28 -5.33 -10.17
CA ILE A 267 18.79 -4.00 -10.58
C ILE A 267 17.69 -4.17 -11.65
N GLY A 268 16.71 -3.27 -11.64
CA GLY A 268 15.67 -3.21 -12.67
C GLY A 268 16.27 -2.93 -14.04
N GLU A 269 15.65 -3.43 -15.09
CA GLU A 269 16.01 -3.12 -16.47
C GLU A 269 14.95 -2.18 -17.06
N ALA A 270 15.30 -1.39 -18.07
CA ALA A 270 14.35 -0.46 -18.69
C ALA A 270 13.07 -1.16 -19.20
N LYS A 271 13.20 -2.41 -19.65
CA LYS A 271 12.09 -3.29 -20.07
C LYS A 271 11.13 -3.69 -18.93
N ASP A 272 11.53 -3.55 -17.66
CA ASP A 272 10.63 -3.82 -16.54
C ASP A 272 9.64 -2.67 -16.33
N VAL A 273 10.05 -1.44 -16.66
CA VAL A 273 9.24 -0.21 -16.52
C VAL A 273 8.21 -0.07 -17.65
N ALA A 274 8.60 -0.39 -18.88
CA ALA A 274 7.78 -0.16 -20.07
C ALA A 274 6.37 -0.81 -20.02
N PRO A 275 6.19 -2.05 -19.54
CA PRO A 275 4.87 -2.66 -19.39
C PRO A 275 3.93 -1.92 -18.44
N VAL A 276 4.45 -1.28 -17.39
CA VAL A 276 3.64 -0.47 -16.47
C VAL A 276 3.08 0.75 -17.21
N VAL A 277 3.91 1.42 -17.99
CA VAL A 277 3.46 2.54 -18.83
C VAL A 277 2.46 2.05 -19.87
N GLY A 278 2.72 0.92 -20.53
CA GLY A 278 1.80 0.29 -21.47
C GLY A 278 0.42 0.02 -20.88
N PHE A 279 0.36 -0.48 -19.64
CA PHE A 279 -0.89 -0.63 -18.90
C PHE A 279 -1.57 0.72 -18.63
N LEU A 280 -0.85 1.69 -18.06
CA LEU A 280 -1.41 3.00 -17.67
C LEU A 280 -1.97 3.80 -18.85
N VAL A 281 -1.46 3.57 -20.06
CA VAL A 281 -1.95 4.23 -21.26
C VAL A 281 -2.99 3.42 -22.03
N SER A 282 -3.34 2.22 -21.55
CA SER A 282 -4.34 1.36 -22.18
C SER A 282 -5.76 1.73 -21.76
N ALA A 283 -6.75 1.13 -22.45
CA ALA A 283 -8.15 1.21 -22.05
C ALA A 283 -8.40 0.55 -20.68
N ALA A 284 -7.64 -0.48 -20.31
CA ALA A 284 -7.80 -1.18 -19.03
C ALA A 284 -7.48 -0.29 -17.81
N ALA A 285 -6.72 0.79 -18.01
CA ALA A 285 -6.39 1.78 -16.98
C ALA A 285 -7.32 3.00 -16.98
N GLU A 286 -8.50 2.93 -17.61
CA GLU A 286 -9.45 4.06 -17.65
C GLU A 286 -9.90 4.53 -16.25
N TRP A 287 -10.00 3.60 -15.29
CA TRP A 287 -10.35 3.90 -13.89
C TRP A 287 -9.13 4.14 -12.99
N VAL A 288 -7.93 4.16 -13.57
CA VAL A 288 -6.68 4.44 -12.87
C VAL A 288 -6.32 5.91 -13.06
N ASN A 289 -6.49 6.72 -12.02
CA ASN A 289 -6.23 8.15 -12.08
C ASN A 289 -5.64 8.69 -10.77
N GLY A 290 -4.73 9.66 -10.86
CA GLY A 290 -4.08 10.31 -9.72
C GLY A 290 -3.21 9.39 -8.87
N SER A 291 -2.79 8.25 -9.42
CA SER A 291 -2.06 7.21 -8.69
C SER A 291 -0.55 7.32 -8.88
N LEU A 292 0.19 6.96 -7.84
CA LEU A 292 1.65 6.83 -7.83
C LEU A 292 2.06 5.36 -7.86
N TYR A 293 2.73 4.95 -8.93
CA TYR A 293 3.14 3.57 -9.17
C TYR A 293 4.62 3.39 -8.84
N HIS A 294 4.88 2.86 -7.65
CA HIS A 294 6.22 2.44 -7.27
C HIS A 294 6.66 1.24 -8.10
N HIS A 295 7.69 1.42 -8.91
CA HIS A 295 8.27 0.38 -9.74
C HIS A 295 9.70 0.06 -9.26
N SER A 296 9.78 -0.49 -8.06
CA SER A 296 10.96 -1.19 -7.57
C SER A 296 10.63 -2.05 -6.38
N HIS A 297 11.57 -2.93 -6.05
CA HIS A 297 11.51 -3.78 -4.89
C HIS A 297 12.72 -3.53 -3.99
N HIS A 298 13.06 -2.24 -3.87
CA HIS A 298 14.08 -1.79 -2.96
C HIS A 298 13.57 -2.00 -1.54
N HIS A 299 14.32 -2.74 -0.71
CA HIS A 299 14.10 -2.75 0.73
C HIS A 299 14.17 -1.30 1.23
N LEU A 300 13.00 -0.70 1.49
CA LEU A 300 12.82 0.61 2.12
C LEU A 300 13.28 0.63 3.60
N PHE A 301 14.16 -0.29 3.99
CA PHE A 301 14.62 -0.52 5.35
C PHE A 301 16.15 -0.41 5.41
N PRO A 302 16.73 0.37 6.33
CA PRO A 302 18.12 0.18 6.71
C PRO A 302 18.29 -1.18 7.41
N HIS A 303 19.43 -1.82 7.15
CA HIS A 303 19.79 -3.14 7.65
C HIS A 303 19.55 -3.32 9.16
N THR A 304 18.65 -4.23 9.51
CA THR A 304 18.87 -5.12 10.66
C THR A 304 19.28 -6.49 10.10
N THR A 305 20.28 -7.09 10.73
CA THR A 305 21.03 -8.26 10.28
C THR A 305 20.15 -9.49 9.97
N PRO A 306 20.43 -10.26 8.90
CA PRO A 306 19.58 -11.37 8.48
C PRO A 306 19.86 -12.65 9.28
N ILE A 307 18.86 -13.14 10.01
CA ILE A 307 18.81 -14.55 10.43
C ILE A 307 18.06 -15.32 9.33
N THR A 308 18.78 -15.87 8.36
CA THR A 308 18.22 -16.87 7.41
C THR A 308 17.70 -18.10 8.17
N PRO A 309 16.65 -18.77 7.65
CA PRO A 309 16.97 -20.04 6.99
C PRO A 309 16.22 -20.28 5.67
N LYS A 310 16.97 -20.91 4.76
CA LYS A 310 16.57 -21.58 3.52
C LYS A 310 15.21 -22.28 3.58
N ILE A 311 14.29 -21.97 2.67
CA ILE A 311 13.41 -22.98 2.01
C ILE A 311 13.22 -22.60 0.54
N GLN A 312 13.67 -23.49 -0.33
CA GLN A 312 13.59 -23.41 -1.78
C GLN A 312 12.26 -24.03 -2.24
N ARG A 313 11.50 -23.25 -3.03
CA ARG A 313 10.46 -23.63 -4.02
C ARG A 313 9.82 -25.04 -3.93
N ARG A 314 8.49 -25.08 -3.87
CA ARG A 314 7.69 -25.96 -4.76
C ARG A 314 6.42 -25.25 -5.27
N LYS A 315 6.30 -25.28 -6.60
CA LYS A 315 5.20 -24.74 -7.41
C LYS A 315 4.04 -25.76 -7.44
N HIS A 316 2.83 -25.24 -7.60
CA HIS A 316 1.67 -26.00 -8.08
C HIS A 316 1.85 -26.32 -9.57
N VAL A 317 1.87 -27.60 -9.96
CA VAL A 317 1.46 -28.10 -11.29
C VAL A 317 0.87 -29.50 -11.09
N ILE A 318 -0.40 -29.67 -11.44
CA ILE A 318 -1.07 -30.95 -11.63
C ILE A 318 -1.07 -31.23 -13.14
N PHE A 319 -0.54 -32.38 -13.59
CA PHE A 319 -1.11 -33.31 -14.60
C PHE A 319 -0.07 -34.39 -15.05
N PHE A 320 -0.45 -35.68 -14.87
CA PHE A 320 -0.11 -36.92 -15.61
C PHE A 320 1.35 -37.32 -15.93
N PHE A 321 1.87 -38.38 -15.28
CA PHE A 321 1.97 -39.77 -15.83
C PHE A 321 2.65 -40.76 -14.84
N SER A 322 2.15 -41.99 -14.92
CA SER A 322 2.48 -43.32 -14.36
C SER A 322 3.88 -43.69 -13.79
N VAL A 323 3.82 -44.41 -12.65
CA VAL A 323 4.35 -45.78 -12.38
C VAL A 323 5.87 -46.00 -12.07
N LEU A 324 6.08 -46.65 -10.91
CA LEU A 324 7.20 -47.51 -10.44
C LEU A 324 8.61 -46.90 -10.24
N SER A 325 9.06 -46.79 -8.99
CA SER A 325 9.94 -47.83 -8.40
C SER A 325 10.46 -47.46 -7.00
N PHE A 326 10.54 -48.52 -6.22
CA PHE A 326 10.89 -48.70 -4.82
C PHE A 326 12.42 -48.70 -4.60
N HIS A 327 12.96 -47.98 -3.61
CA HIS A 327 13.81 -48.52 -2.50
C HIS A 327 14.68 -47.46 -1.79
N LEU A 328 14.57 -47.52 -0.46
CA LEU A 328 15.50 -47.19 0.64
C LEU A 328 16.70 -46.26 0.39
N ASN A 329 16.85 -45.27 1.29
CA ASN A 329 17.91 -45.30 2.31
C ASN A 329 17.64 -44.29 3.44
N ILE A 330 17.65 -44.79 4.68
CA ILE A 330 17.59 -44.06 5.94
C ILE A 330 19.02 -43.69 6.34
N LYS A 331 19.30 -42.43 6.69
CA LYS A 331 20.04 -42.05 7.92
C LYS A 331 20.15 -40.52 8.11
N ARG A 332 19.73 -40.12 9.32
CA ARG A 332 20.06 -38.88 10.08
C ARG A 332 19.58 -37.54 9.53
N LEU A 333 18.33 -37.21 9.86
CA LEU A 333 17.92 -35.82 10.13
C LEU A 333 18.24 -35.51 11.60
N TYR A 334 19.20 -34.61 11.84
CA TYR A 334 19.19 -33.80 13.06
C TYR A 334 18.02 -32.82 12.92
N CYS A 335 16.90 -33.14 13.56
CA CYS A 335 15.76 -32.23 13.65
C CYS A 335 16.12 -31.16 14.70
N SER A 336 16.54 -29.98 14.23
CA SER A 336 16.48 -28.78 15.07
C SER A 336 15.01 -28.50 15.37
N ARG A 337 14.55 -28.87 16.57
CA ARG A 337 13.30 -28.36 17.15
C ARG A 337 13.46 -26.86 17.33
N ARG A 338 12.98 -26.05 16.39
CA ARG A 338 12.52 -24.71 16.75
C ARG A 338 11.30 -24.90 17.66
N SER A 339 11.46 -24.58 18.93
CA SER A 339 10.35 -24.52 19.89
C SER A 339 9.37 -23.44 19.42
N GLY A 340 8.27 -23.84 18.79
CA GLY A 340 7.12 -22.95 18.67
C GLY A 340 6.68 -22.54 20.08
N GLN A 341 6.55 -21.23 20.32
CA GLN A 341 6.05 -20.71 21.59
C GLN A 341 4.67 -21.34 21.87
N ARG A 342 4.46 -21.80 23.11
CA ARG A 342 3.21 -22.43 23.53
C ARG A 342 2.34 -21.34 24.16
N LEU A 343 1.08 -21.25 23.77
CA LEU A 343 0.11 -20.27 24.29
C LEU A 343 -0.37 -20.63 25.71
N HIS A 344 -0.72 -21.90 25.94
CA HIS A 344 -1.26 -22.36 27.24
C HIS A 344 -0.38 -22.11 28.47
N PRO A 345 0.96 -22.25 28.46
CA PRO A 345 1.74 -21.95 29.65
C PRO A 345 1.76 -20.47 30.02
N ASP A 346 1.42 -19.56 29.10
CA ASP A 346 1.47 -18.11 29.32
C ASP A 346 0.12 -17.53 29.79
N PHE A 347 -0.96 -18.30 29.67
CA PHE A 347 -2.32 -17.90 30.05
C PHE A 347 -2.95 -18.84 31.07
N ASP A 348 -3.86 -18.29 31.86
CA ASP A 348 -4.81 -19.06 32.67
C ASP A 348 -6.23 -18.82 32.15
N VAL A 349 -7.04 -19.90 32.06
CA VAL A 349 -8.48 -19.77 31.81
C VAL A 349 -9.16 -19.41 33.13
N VAL A 350 -9.63 -18.18 33.21
CA VAL A 350 -10.16 -17.54 34.43
C VAL A 350 -11.69 -17.51 34.47
N TRP A 351 -12.36 -17.79 33.35
CA TRP A 351 -13.82 -17.91 33.29
C TRP A 351 -14.25 -18.90 32.20
N GLY A 352 -15.33 -19.64 32.44
CA GLY A 352 -15.92 -20.56 31.45
C GLY A 352 -14.96 -21.65 31.01
N ARG A 353 -14.38 -22.40 31.96
CA ARG A 353 -13.37 -23.44 31.65
C ARG A 353 -13.92 -24.55 30.79
N GLU A 354 -15.19 -24.89 30.99
CA GLU A 354 -15.97 -25.82 30.17
C GLU A 354 -16.10 -25.36 28.71
N ASN A 355 -15.99 -24.05 28.46
CA ASN A 355 -16.09 -23.43 27.15
C ASN A 355 -14.71 -23.05 26.57
N ALA A 356 -13.63 -23.53 27.17
CA ALA A 356 -12.26 -23.37 26.67
C ALA A 356 -11.64 -24.72 26.29
N ARG A 357 -11.05 -24.81 25.10
CA ARG A 357 -10.34 -26.00 24.63
C ARG A 357 -8.89 -25.68 24.33
N ILE A 358 -7.98 -26.47 24.90
CA ILE A 358 -6.54 -26.33 24.70
C ILE A 358 -6.08 -27.46 23.78
N LEU A 359 -5.65 -27.09 22.57
CA LEU A 359 -5.33 -27.99 21.48
C LEU A 359 -3.83 -27.90 21.13
N ASP A 360 -3.34 -28.85 20.32
CA ASP A 360 -1.96 -28.88 19.80
C ASP A 360 -0.84 -28.80 20.84
N GLY A 361 -1.09 -29.35 22.03
CA GLY A 361 -0.17 -29.29 23.17
C GLY A 361 -0.05 -27.88 23.76
N GLY A 362 -1.12 -27.09 23.66
CA GLY A 362 -1.18 -25.71 24.15
C GLY A 362 -0.78 -24.66 23.14
N ARG A 363 -0.70 -24.99 21.85
CA ARG A 363 -0.36 -24.02 20.78
C ARG A 363 -1.58 -23.32 20.17
N LEU A 364 -2.75 -23.93 20.34
CA LEU A 364 -4.04 -23.42 19.90
C LEU A 364 -4.98 -23.45 21.09
N VAL A 365 -5.67 -22.34 21.35
CA VAL A 365 -6.75 -22.27 22.34
C VAL A 365 -8.01 -21.83 21.63
N GLU A 366 -9.11 -22.54 21.85
CA GLU A 366 -10.43 -22.13 21.39
C GLU A 366 -11.23 -21.68 22.59
N LEU A 367 -11.78 -20.47 22.52
CA LEU A 367 -12.77 -19.97 23.46
C LEU A 367 -14.13 -20.01 22.79
N SER A 368 -15.13 -20.49 23.51
CA SER A 368 -16.48 -20.63 22.99
C SER A 368 -17.52 -19.91 23.85
N LEU A 369 -18.64 -19.61 23.22
CA LEU A 369 -19.82 -18.98 23.80
C LEU A 369 -21.06 -19.80 23.44
N ASP A 370 -21.86 -20.09 24.46
CA ASP A 370 -23.20 -20.65 24.35
C ASP A 370 -24.13 -19.98 25.37
N GLN A 371 -25.40 -20.39 25.42
CA GLN A 371 -26.41 -19.80 26.31
C GLN A 371 -26.07 -19.89 27.80
N ARG A 372 -25.15 -20.77 28.19
CA ARG A 372 -24.77 -20.96 29.60
C ARG A 372 -23.65 -20.02 29.99
N SER A 373 -22.61 -19.91 29.17
CA SER A 373 -21.46 -19.07 29.48
C SER A 373 -20.62 -18.72 28.26
N GLY A 374 -19.97 -17.55 28.31
CA GLY A 374 -18.76 -17.27 27.53
C GLY A 374 -17.52 -17.88 28.16
N SER A 375 -16.35 -17.49 27.68
CA SER A 375 -15.07 -17.92 28.26
C SER A 375 -14.00 -16.82 28.13
N ARG A 376 -13.04 -16.81 29.06
CA ARG A 376 -11.97 -15.81 29.13
C ARG A 376 -10.66 -16.41 29.63
N MET A 377 -9.56 -15.98 29.00
CA MET A 377 -8.20 -16.24 29.46
C MET A 377 -7.45 -14.94 29.76
N GLU A 378 -6.51 -15.00 30.70
CA GLU A 378 -5.62 -13.88 31.05
C GLU A 378 -4.15 -14.32 31.10
N SER A 379 -3.22 -13.40 30.82
CA SER A 379 -1.78 -13.68 30.92
C SER A 379 -1.35 -13.86 32.38
N LYS A 380 -0.49 -14.84 32.65
CA LYS A 380 0.05 -15.10 34.01
C LYS A 380 0.85 -13.95 34.58
N ASN A 381 1.57 -13.23 33.72
CA ASN A 381 2.34 -12.06 34.09
C ASN A 381 1.52 -10.78 33.91
N ARG A 382 1.88 -9.77 34.70
CA ARG A 382 1.48 -8.38 34.49
C ARG A 382 2.63 -7.65 33.81
N PHE A 383 2.32 -6.63 33.02
CA PHE A 383 3.27 -5.88 32.23
C PHE A 383 3.10 -4.39 32.44
N LEU A 384 4.20 -3.64 32.39
CA LEU A 384 4.17 -2.18 32.30
C LEU A 384 4.98 -1.78 31.07
N PHE A 385 4.27 -1.38 30.02
CA PHE A 385 4.77 -1.21 28.66
C PHE A 385 5.28 -2.49 27.99
N GLY A 386 5.19 -2.51 26.66
CA GLY A 386 5.62 -3.62 25.82
C GLY A 386 4.90 -3.69 24.49
N ARG A 387 5.21 -4.74 23.74
CA ARG A 387 4.43 -5.21 22.60
C ARG A 387 3.82 -6.57 22.89
N VAL A 388 2.52 -6.68 22.68
CA VAL A 388 1.76 -7.91 22.82
C VAL A 388 1.14 -8.25 21.46
N ASP A 389 1.53 -9.38 20.88
CA ASP A 389 0.96 -9.93 19.66
C ASP A 389 0.09 -11.14 19.99
N LEU A 390 -1.06 -11.25 19.35
CA LEU A 390 -1.90 -12.46 19.39
C LEU A 390 -2.46 -12.75 18.01
N GLN A 391 -2.39 -14.02 17.57
CA GLN A 391 -3.08 -14.44 16.37
C GLN A 391 -4.48 -14.92 16.70
N ILE A 392 -5.47 -14.37 15.99
CA ILE A 392 -6.88 -14.64 16.23
C ILE A 392 -7.53 -15.03 14.90
N LYS A 393 -8.38 -16.04 14.94
CA LYS A 393 -9.33 -16.37 13.88
C LYS A 393 -10.73 -16.32 14.46
N LEU A 394 -11.60 -15.52 13.86
CA LEU A 394 -12.91 -15.19 14.39
C LEU A 394 -13.96 -16.27 14.09
N VAL A 395 -15.13 -16.14 14.72
CA VAL A 395 -16.27 -17.04 14.55
C VAL A 395 -16.76 -16.99 13.11
N ALA A 396 -16.77 -18.14 12.43
CA ALA A 396 -17.29 -18.24 11.07
C ALA A 396 -18.82 -18.26 11.04
N GLY A 397 -19.41 -17.82 9.93
CA GLY A 397 -20.86 -17.87 9.73
C GLY A 397 -21.59 -16.74 10.45
N GLY A 398 -22.75 -17.04 11.05
CA GLY A 398 -23.57 -16.03 11.72
C GLY A 398 -23.14 -15.87 13.17
N SER A 399 -22.57 -14.71 13.50
CA SER A 399 -22.00 -14.38 14.80
C SER A 399 -22.59 -13.11 15.41
N ALA A 400 -23.70 -12.62 14.88
CA ALA A 400 -24.41 -11.44 15.37
C ALA A 400 -24.63 -11.54 16.89
N GLY A 401 -24.44 -10.43 17.59
CA GLY A 401 -24.56 -10.31 19.04
C GLY A 401 -23.30 -10.66 19.82
N THR A 402 -22.39 -11.43 19.22
CA THR A 402 -21.16 -11.87 19.90
C THR A 402 -20.03 -10.83 19.79
N ILE A 403 -19.21 -10.74 20.84
CA ILE A 403 -17.92 -10.05 20.81
C ILE A 403 -16.81 -11.04 21.11
N THR A 404 -15.84 -11.12 20.20
CA THR A 404 -14.52 -11.70 20.47
C THR A 404 -13.59 -10.56 20.84
N SER A 405 -12.81 -10.66 21.93
CA SER A 405 -11.91 -9.58 22.35
C SER A 405 -10.47 -10.04 22.56
N PHE A 406 -9.55 -9.08 22.40
CA PHE A 406 -8.17 -9.14 22.81
C PHE A 406 -7.78 -7.75 23.35
N TYR A 407 -7.41 -7.69 24.62
CA TYR A 407 -7.22 -6.41 25.28
C TYR A 407 -6.15 -6.49 26.38
N ILE A 408 -5.64 -5.35 26.80
CA ILE A 408 -4.83 -5.24 28.03
C ILE A 408 -5.61 -4.42 29.06
N CYS A 409 -5.62 -4.84 30.32
CA CYS A 409 -6.35 -4.13 31.38
C CYS A 409 -5.64 -4.26 32.74
N SER A 410 -5.65 -3.19 33.55
CA SER A 410 -5.14 -3.23 34.94
C SER A 410 -6.16 -3.75 35.96
N GLY A 411 -7.46 -3.70 35.63
CA GLY A 411 -8.57 -4.10 36.49
C GLY A 411 -8.98 -3.04 37.53
N GLY A 412 -10.21 -3.18 38.06
CA GLY A 412 -10.78 -2.26 39.05
C GLY A 412 -11.54 -1.06 38.44
N ALA A 413 -12.05 -0.17 39.29
CA ALA A 413 -12.92 0.94 38.86
C ALA A 413 -12.17 2.06 38.11
N THR A 414 -10.87 2.22 38.38
CA THR A 414 -10.00 3.24 37.76
C THR A 414 -8.99 2.61 36.81
N HIS A 415 -9.38 1.53 36.14
CA HIS A 415 -8.49 0.75 35.30
C HIS A 415 -7.95 1.55 34.11
N ASP A 416 -6.78 1.15 33.64
CA ASP A 416 -6.29 1.49 32.31
C ASP A 416 -6.52 0.28 31.40
N GLU A 417 -6.99 0.51 30.18
CA GLU A 417 -7.36 -0.56 29.25
C GLU A 417 -7.21 -0.14 27.78
N VAL A 418 -6.84 -1.10 26.93
CA VAL A 418 -6.69 -0.92 25.48
C VAL A 418 -7.28 -2.13 24.78
N ASP A 419 -8.23 -1.87 23.89
CA ASP A 419 -9.14 -2.89 23.38
C ASP A 419 -9.02 -3.14 21.89
N PHE A 420 -9.03 -4.43 21.52
CA PHE A 420 -9.62 -4.91 20.29
C PHE A 420 -10.88 -5.70 20.62
N GLU A 421 -11.99 -5.31 20.02
CA GLU A 421 -13.27 -6.00 20.12
C GLU A 421 -13.80 -6.24 18.70
N PHE A 422 -14.02 -7.51 18.36
CA PHE A 422 -14.55 -7.91 17.06
C PHE A 422 -16.04 -8.17 17.20
N LEU A 423 -16.83 -7.25 16.65
CA LEU A 423 -18.28 -7.25 16.70
C LEU A 423 -18.77 -8.20 15.61
N GLY A 424 -19.37 -9.31 16.04
CA GLY A 424 -19.94 -10.30 15.14
C GLY A 424 -21.11 -9.76 14.32
N ASN A 425 -21.44 -10.46 13.24
CA ASN A 425 -22.46 -10.00 12.29
C ASN A 425 -23.28 -11.17 11.75
N VAL A 426 -24.34 -10.86 11.02
CA VAL A 426 -25.10 -11.87 10.28
C VAL A 426 -24.24 -12.47 9.17
N SER A 427 -24.53 -13.71 8.79
CA SER A 427 -23.75 -14.43 7.79
C SER A 427 -23.67 -13.66 6.46
N GLY A 428 -22.46 -13.49 5.93
CA GLY A 428 -22.21 -12.77 4.68
C GLY A 428 -21.93 -11.27 4.85
N GLU A 429 -22.22 -10.70 6.02
CA GLU A 429 -21.89 -9.31 6.34
C GLU A 429 -20.53 -9.20 7.03
N PRO A 430 -19.77 -8.11 6.84
CA PRO A 430 -18.43 -7.97 7.37
C PRO A 430 -18.43 -7.80 8.90
N TYR A 431 -17.38 -8.31 9.53
CA TYR A 431 -17.05 -7.99 10.92
C TYR A 431 -16.68 -6.51 11.07
N ILE A 432 -16.99 -5.93 12.23
CA ILE A 432 -16.47 -4.62 12.64
C ILE A 432 -15.40 -4.83 13.71
N LEU A 433 -14.21 -4.27 13.47
CA LEU A 433 -13.18 -4.16 14.49
C LEU A 433 -13.37 -2.85 15.25
N HIS A 434 -13.69 -2.96 16.52
CA HIS A 434 -13.84 -1.87 17.47
C HIS A 434 -12.58 -1.77 18.34
N THR A 435 -12.11 -0.54 18.55
CA THR A 435 -10.97 -0.26 19.44
C THR A 435 -11.35 0.82 20.44
N ASN A 436 -10.91 0.67 21.68
CA ASN A 436 -11.14 1.67 22.74
C ASN A 436 -9.91 1.80 23.63
N ILE A 437 -9.82 2.93 24.34
CA ILE A 437 -8.71 3.23 25.24
C ILE A 437 -9.27 3.89 26.50
N PHE A 438 -9.09 3.21 27.63
CA PHE A 438 -9.44 3.69 28.95
C PHE A 438 -8.19 4.14 29.69
N SER A 439 -8.32 5.29 30.35
CA SER A 439 -7.31 5.80 31.27
C SER A 439 -8.01 6.23 32.56
N HIS A 440 -7.60 5.70 33.71
CA HIS A 440 -8.26 5.95 35.00
C HIS A 440 -9.77 5.70 34.99
N GLY A 441 -10.21 4.61 34.38
CA GLY A 441 -11.61 4.21 34.25
C GLY A 441 -12.42 5.03 33.24
N LYS A 442 -11.77 5.94 32.49
CA LYS A 442 -12.44 6.80 31.50
C LYS A 442 -12.11 6.37 30.07
N GLY A 443 -13.03 5.62 29.48
CA GLY A 443 -13.06 5.28 28.05
C GLY A 443 -13.71 6.38 27.20
N GLY A 444 -14.56 5.96 26.26
CA GLY A 444 -15.22 6.87 25.33
C GLY A 444 -14.31 7.30 24.18
N LYS A 445 -13.37 6.44 23.78
CA LYS A 445 -12.40 6.71 22.71
C LYS A 445 -12.56 5.66 21.62
N GLU A 446 -13.79 5.37 21.23
CA GLU A 446 -14.11 4.30 20.30
C GLU A 446 -13.71 4.67 18.87
N GLN A 447 -13.06 3.73 18.17
CA GLN A 447 -12.90 3.77 16.72
C GLN A 447 -13.31 2.43 16.14
N GLN A 448 -14.06 2.44 15.04
CA GLN A 448 -14.57 1.24 14.37
C GLN A 448 -14.03 1.14 12.95
N PHE A 449 -13.67 -0.06 12.52
CA PHE A 449 -13.08 -0.32 11.21
C PHE A 449 -13.71 -1.55 10.55
N TYR A 450 -13.85 -1.53 9.23
CA TYR A 450 -13.86 -2.78 8.46
C TYR A 450 -12.43 -3.33 8.33
N LEU A 451 -12.31 -4.63 8.11
CA LEU A 451 -11.05 -5.27 7.75
C LEU A 451 -10.96 -5.48 6.24
N TRP A 452 -9.75 -5.39 5.68
CA TRP A 452 -9.48 -5.61 4.25
C TRP A 452 -9.35 -7.10 3.87
N PHE A 453 -9.82 -7.98 4.75
CA PHE A 453 -9.84 -9.44 4.60
C PHE A 453 -10.99 -10.02 5.43
N ASP A 454 -11.37 -11.27 5.17
CA ASP A 454 -12.32 -12.01 6.00
C ASP A 454 -11.59 -12.65 7.21
N PRO A 455 -11.78 -12.12 8.44
CA PRO A 455 -11.06 -12.58 9.64
C PRO A 455 -11.52 -13.95 10.15
N THR A 456 -12.49 -14.59 9.49
CA THR A 456 -12.98 -15.93 9.82
C THR A 456 -12.26 -17.04 9.06
N GLN A 457 -11.57 -16.71 7.95
CA GLN A 457 -10.95 -17.71 7.07
C GLN A 457 -9.56 -18.16 7.54
N ASP A 458 -8.76 -17.25 8.07
CA ASP A 458 -7.40 -17.55 8.56
C ASP A 458 -7.07 -16.73 9.82
N PHE A 459 -5.95 -17.07 10.45
CA PHE A 459 -5.43 -16.34 11.59
C PHE A 459 -4.69 -15.08 11.14
N HIS A 460 -5.09 -13.95 11.71
CA HIS A 460 -4.43 -12.66 11.55
C HIS A 460 -3.80 -12.21 12.87
N THR A 461 -2.72 -11.43 12.79
CA THR A 461 -1.98 -10.97 13.97
C THR A 461 -2.52 -9.62 14.41
N TYR A 462 -2.96 -9.52 15.65
CA TYR A 462 -3.39 -8.28 16.29
C TYR A 462 -2.37 -7.91 17.35
N SER A 463 -1.88 -6.67 17.28
CA SER A 463 -0.79 -6.23 18.14
C SER A 463 -1.12 -4.94 18.87
N ILE A 464 -0.82 -4.91 20.17
CA ILE A 464 -0.81 -3.72 21.01
C ILE A 464 0.65 -3.40 21.31
N LEU A 465 1.16 -2.30 20.73
CA LEU A 465 2.42 -1.69 21.16
C LEU A 465 2.09 -0.56 22.11
N TRP A 466 2.62 -0.61 23.31
CA TRP A 466 2.36 0.33 24.38
C TRP A 466 3.67 0.76 25.02
N ASN A 467 4.02 2.03 24.89
CA ASN A 467 5.23 2.60 25.46
C ASN A 467 4.93 3.97 26.10
N PRO A 468 5.92 4.64 26.74
CA PRO A 468 5.68 5.93 27.38
C PRO A 468 5.22 7.06 26.44
N LEU A 469 5.46 6.92 25.13
CA LEU A 469 5.19 7.93 24.11
C LEU A 469 3.82 7.73 23.44
N ASN A 470 3.41 6.48 23.23
CA ASN A 470 2.22 6.13 22.46
C ASN A 470 1.70 4.72 22.72
N ILE A 471 0.44 4.52 22.36
CA ILE A 471 -0.18 3.23 22.11
C ILE A 471 -0.42 3.13 20.60
N ILE A 472 0.07 2.08 19.95
CA ILE A 472 -0.17 1.80 18.54
C ILE A 472 -0.82 0.43 18.40
N LEU A 473 -1.93 0.40 17.67
CA LEU A 473 -2.68 -0.81 17.35
C LEU A 473 -2.38 -1.23 15.92
N PHE A 474 -2.04 -2.51 15.74
CA PHE A 474 -1.75 -3.08 14.42
C PHE A 474 -2.63 -4.27 14.10
N VAL A 475 -2.89 -4.44 12.80
CA VAL A 475 -3.42 -5.66 12.18
C VAL A 475 -2.40 -6.11 11.13
N ASP A 476 -1.79 -7.28 11.29
CA ASP A 476 -0.72 -7.81 10.44
C ASP A 476 0.45 -6.84 10.19
N ASN A 477 0.84 -6.09 11.24
CA ASN A 477 1.82 -5.00 11.20
C ASN A 477 1.40 -3.75 10.43
N THR A 478 0.16 -3.66 9.95
CA THR A 478 -0.43 -2.42 9.44
C THR A 478 -0.98 -1.61 10.61
N PRO A 479 -0.48 -0.39 10.87
CA PRO A 479 -1.01 0.47 11.93
C PRO A 479 -2.42 0.92 11.57
N ILE A 480 -3.38 0.68 12.45
CA ILE A 480 -4.77 1.10 12.26
C ILE A 480 -5.15 2.27 13.16
N ARG A 481 -4.40 2.47 14.25
CA ARG A 481 -4.63 3.52 15.23
C ARG A 481 -3.36 3.83 16.01
N VAL A 482 -3.15 5.11 16.31
CA VAL A 482 -2.15 5.58 17.28
C VAL A 482 -2.84 6.50 18.27
N PHE A 483 -2.51 6.35 19.56
CA PHE A 483 -2.94 7.22 20.64
C PHE A 483 -1.69 7.70 21.37
N LYS A 484 -1.36 8.98 21.23
CA LYS A 484 -0.12 9.55 21.79
C LYS A 484 -0.30 9.97 23.24
N ASN A 485 0.80 9.98 23.97
CA ASN A 485 0.82 10.54 25.31
C ASN A 485 0.71 12.07 25.25
N TYR A 486 -0.49 12.57 25.53
CA TYR A 486 -0.81 14.00 25.61
C TYR A 486 -1.14 14.45 27.04
N GLU A 487 -0.55 13.81 28.06
CA GLU A 487 -0.78 14.21 29.46
C GLU A 487 -0.40 15.68 29.73
N ALA A 488 0.64 16.19 29.04
CA ALA A 488 1.02 17.61 29.10
C ALA A 488 -0.12 18.56 28.67
N TYR A 489 -1.09 18.06 27.90
CA TYR A 489 -2.28 18.78 27.44
C TYR A 489 -3.56 18.35 28.19
N GLY A 490 -3.42 17.64 29.32
CA GLY A 490 -4.54 17.23 30.17
C GLY A 490 -5.27 15.96 29.72
N VAL A 491 -4.68 15.17 28.81
CA VAL A 491 -5.27 13.92 28.30
C VAL A 491 -4.64 12.75 29.05
N PRO A 492 -5.39 12.01 29.88
CA PRO A 492 -4.80 10.92 30.64
C PRO A 492 -4.33 9.78 29.74
N PHE A 493 -3.15 9.23 30.05
CA PHE A 493 -2.51 8.16 29.29
C PHE A 493 -2.22 6.95 30.18
N PRO A 494 -2.46 5.71 29.71
CA PRO A 494 -2.10 4.48 30.43
C PRO A 494 -0.58 4.38 30.62
N LYS A 495 -0.03 4.73 31.79
CA LYS A 495 1.42 4.59 32.03
C LYS A 495 1.85 4.14 33.41
N ASN A 496 0.93 4.13 34.37
CA ASN A 496 1.26 3.91 35.78
C ASN A 496 0.73 2.58 36.32
N GLN A 497 -0.21 1.94 35.64
CA GLN A 497 -0.85 0.73 36.12
C GLN A 497 -0.36 -0.50 35.34
N PRO A 498 0.22 -1.51 36.00
CA PRO A 498 0.56 -2.76 35.35
C PRO A 498 -0.71 -3.48 34.86
N VAL A 499 -0.68 -3.98 33.64
CA VAL A 499 -1.82 -4.63 32.96
C VAL A 499 -1.59 -6.12 32.75
N ARG A 500 -2.65 -6.90 32.67
CA ARG A 500 -2.61 -8.23 32.04
C ARG A 500 -3.12 -8.14 30.60
N ALA A 501 -2.71 -9.08 29.76
CA ALA A 501 -3.36 -9.32 28.47
C ALA A 501 -4.50 -10.32 28.66
N PHE A 502 -5.63 -10.08 28.01
CA PHE A 502 -6.84 -10.87 28.10
C PHE A 502 -7.35 -11.22 26.70
N ALA A 503 -8.04 -12.36 26.60
CA ALA A 503 -8.86 -12.68 25.45
C ALA A 503 -10.14 -13.36 25.92
N SER A 504 -11.27 -13.01 25.29
CA SER A 504 -12.57 -13.57 25.64
C SER A 504 -13.53 -13.64 24.46
N ILE A 505 -14.58 -14.43 24.64
CA ILE A 505 -15.78 -14.37 23.82
C ILE A 505 -17.01 -14.28 24.72
N TRP A 506 -17.91 -13.35 24.42
CA TRP A 506 -19.07 -13.04 25.25
C TRP A 506 -20.23 -12.47 24.43
N ASP A 507 -21.44 -12.51 24.99
CA ASP A 507 -22.65 -11.97 24.40
C ASP A 507 -22.80 -10.49 24.73
N ALA A 508 -23.03 -9.68 23.71
CA ALA A 508 -23.16 -8.23 23.78
C ALA A 508 -24.34 -7.74 22.93
N ASP A 509 -25.42 -8.53 22.93
CA ASP A 509 -26.64 -8.34 22.16
C ASP A 509 -27.28 -6.95 22.20
N ASP A 510 -27.06 -6.21 23.27
CA ASP A 510 -27.62 -4.87 23.44
C ASP A 510 -26.94 -3.82 22.58
N TRP A 511 -25.76 -4.09 22.00
CA TRP A 511 -25.04 -3.09 21.21
C TRP A 511 -24.15 -3.63 20.09
N ALA A 512 -23.70 -4.89 20.14
CA ALA A 512 -22.64 -5.40 19.25
C ALA A 512 -22.99 -5.31 17.75
N THR A 513 -24.15 -5.83 17.35
CA THR A 513 -24.51 -5.89 15.92
C THR A 513 -25.56 -4.86 15.57
N GLN A 514 -25.19 -3.95 14.66
CA GLN A 514 -26.04 -2.84 14.21
C GLN A 514 -26.61 -2.00 15.37
N GLY A 515 -25.78 -1.75 16.39
CA GLY A 515 -26.20 -1.02 17.59
C GLY A 515 -27.22 -1.78 18.43
N GLY A 516 -27.15 -3.12 18.45
CA GLY A 516 -28.01 -4.00 19.25
C GLY A 516 -29.36 -4.36 18.62
N ARG A 517 -29.58 -4.01 17.36
CA ARG A 517 -30.83 -4.33 16.64
C ARG A 517 -30.92 -5.80 16.28
N ILE A 518 -29.79 -6.43 15.99
CA ILE A 518 -29.71 -7.85 15.68
C ILE A 518 -29.13 -8.56 16.90
N LYS A 519 -29.90 -9.52 17.41
CA LYS A 519 -29.61 -10.31 18.61
C LYS A 519 -28.91 -11.63 18.25
N THR A 520 -28.31 -12.26 19.25
CA THR A 520 -27.62 -13.53 19.17
C THR A 520 -28.65 -14.60 18.87
N ASP A 521 -28.47 -15.24 17.72
CA ASP A 521 -29.22 -16.45 17.39
C ASP A 521 -28.52 -17.65 18.03
N TRP A 522 -28.92 -17.95 19.27
CA TRP A 522 -28.36 -19.04 20.04
C TRP A 522 -28.52 -20.43 19.42
N SER A 523 -29.38 -20.61 18.41
CA SER A 523 -29.44 -21.87 17.65
C SER A 523 -28.15 -22.15 16.86
N LYS A 524 -27.31 -21.13 16.65
CA LYS A 524 -25.99 -21.22 16.00
C LYS A 524 -24.84 -21.49 16.98
N ALA A 525 -25.11 -21.56 18.27
CA ALA A 525 -24.10 -21.89 19.27
C ALA A 525 -23.60 -23.36 19.09
N PRO A 526 -22.34 -23.67 19.48
CA PRO A 526 -21.37 -22.76 20.09
C PRO A 526 -20.70 -21.84 19.07
N PHE A 527 -20.55 -20.56 19.45
CA PHE A 527 -19.70 -19.62 18.73
C PHE A 527 -18.27 -19.83 19.19
N VAL A 528 -17.32 -20.04 18.27
CA VAL A 528 -15.94 -20.41 18.62
C VAL A 528 -14.95 -19.46 17.98
N ALA A 529 -14.13 -18.81 18.82
CA ALA A 529 -12.98 -18.03 18.39
C ALA A 529 -11.68 -18.78 18.72
N SER A 530 -10.72 -18.75 17.80
CA SER A 530 -9.46 -19.48 17.93
C SER A 530 -8.29 -18.52 18.12
N TYR A 531 -7.37 -18.87 19.02
CA TYR A 531 -6.22 -18.07 19.41
C TYR A 531 -4.93 -18.89 19.34
N ARG A 532 -3.86 -18.30 18.82
CA ARG A 532 -2.53 -18.93 18.78
C ARG A 532 -1.41 -17.90 18.80
N ASN A 533 -0.18 -18.39 18.90
CA ASN A 533 1.05 -17.60 18.71
C ASN A 533 1.05 -16.28 19.51
N PHE A 534 0.76 -16.36 20.81
CA PHE A 534 0.96 -15.22 21.70
C PHE A 534 2.45 -14.93 21.82
N ARG A 535 2.82 -13.69 21.55
CA ARG A 535 4.19 -13.21 21.71
C ARG A 535 4.16 -11.93 22.50
N VAL A 536 4.97 -11.90 23.55
CA VAL A 536 5.11 -10.71 24.39
C VAL A 536 6.57 -10.32 24.47
N ASN A 537 6.86 -9.08 24.11
CA ASN A 537 8.11 -8.41 24.42
C ASN A 537 7.77 -7.17 25.26
N ALA A 538 7.80 -7.33 26.58
CA ALA A 538 7.28 -6.34 27.51
C ALA A 538 8.08 -6.34 28.81
N CYS A 539 7.96 -5.27 29.60
CA CYS A 539 8.55 -5.27 30.92
C CYS A 539 7.61 -5.94 31.92
N VAL A 540 8.07 -7.05 32.50
CA VAL A 540 7.28 -7.86 33.44
C VAL A 540 7.27 -7.17 34.80
N TRP A 541 6.09 -6.95 35.37
CA TRP A 541 5.93 -6.33 36.68
C TRP A 541 6.11 -7.36 37.80
N THR A 542 7.13 -7.18 38.65
CA THR A 542 7.45 -8.10 39.76
C THR A 542 7.14 -7.53 41.15
N GLY A 543 6.60 -6.31 41.26
CA GLY A 543 6.22 -5.69 42.54
C GLY A 543 6.88 -4.34 42.78
N ASP A 544 8.20 -4.24 42.58
CA ASP A 544 8.99 -3.05 42.92
C ASP A 544 9.54 -2.30 41.69
N TYR A 545 9.98 -3.04 40.66
CA TYR A 545 10.47 -2.49 39.39
C TYR A 545 10.13 -3.43 38.23
N PRO A 546 9.75 -2.92 37.05
CA PRO A 546 9.49 -3.77 35.90
C PRO A 546 10.79 -4.32 35.31
N ALA A 547 10.90 -5.63 35.17
CA ALA A 547 12.03 -6.28 34.53
C ALA A 547 11.84 -6.28 33.01
N CYS A 548 12.66 -5.51 32.29
CA CYS A 548 12.59 -5.38 30.83
C CYS A 548 13.61 -6.28 30.12
N GLY A 549 13.18 -6.91 29.03
CA GLY A 549 14.07 -7.57 28.06
C GLY A 549 14.55 -6.61 26.97
N ASP A 550 14.42 -7.00 25.71
CA ASP A 550 14.67 -6.13 24.56
C ASP A 550 13.69 -4.93 24.57
N THR A 551 14.24 -3.71 24.60
CA THR A 551 13.49 -2.45 24.72
C THR A 551 13.37 -1.67 23.41
N ASN A 552 13.66 -2.27 22.24
CA ASN A 552 13.54 -1.59 20.94
C ASN A 552 12.17 -0.92 20.69
N TRP A 553 11.10 -1.44 21.29
CA TRP A 553 9.73 -0.89 21.20
C TRP A 553 9.51 0.34 22.10
N MET A 554 10.38 0.61 23.08
CA MET A 554 10.17 1.59 24.15
C MET A 554 10.18 3.05 23.65
N GLN A 555 10.91 3.31 22.56
CA GLN A 555 10.97 4.61 21.89
C GLN A 555 10.32 4.56 20.50
N GLN A 556 9.61 3.47 20.18
CA GLN A 556 9.02 3.31 18.87
C GLN A 556 7.87 4.30 18.68
N GLU A 557 7.94 5.06 17.58
CA GLU A 557 6.87 5.89 17.05
C GLU A 557 6.57 5.45 15.61
N LEU A 558 5.45 5.91 15.06
CA LEU A 558 5.17 5.72 13.64
C LEU A 558 6.15 6.58 12.82
N ASP A 559 6.88 5.93 11.91
CA ASP A 559 7.62 6.62 10.86
C ASP A 559 6.67 7.19 9.79
N TRP A 560 7.24 7.95 8.85
CA TRP A 560 6.48 8.59 7.78
C TRP A 560 5.58 7.63 6.98
N TRP A 561 6.08 6.44 6.65
CA TRP A 561 5.34 5.44 5.88
C TRP A 561 4.21 4.81 6.67
N SER A 562 4.46 4.56 7.95
CA SER A 562 3.48 4.04 8.87
C SER A 562 2.36 5.05 9.10
N TRP A 563 2.68 6.36 9.12
CA TRP A 563 1.68 7.43 9.09
C TRP A 563 0.85 7.43 7.81
N MET A 564 1.47 7.35 6.63
CA MET A 564 0.74 7.28 5.36
C MET A 564 -0.15 6.04 5.26
N THR A 565 0.34 4.90 5.75
CA THR A 565 -0.42 3.66 5.83
C THR A 565 -1.62 3.81 6.76
N LEU A 566 -1.41 4.41 7.94
CA LEU A 566 -2.48 4.73 8.87
C LEU A 566 -3.53 5.66 8.23
N SER A 567 -3.11 6.72 7.54
CA SER A 567 -4.03 7.62 6.84
C SER A 567 -4.82 6.88 5.75
N TRP A 568 -4.19 5.96 5.00
CA TRP A 568 -4.89 5.11 4.03
C TRP A 568 -5.93 4.19 4.70
N VAL A 569 -5.59 3.56 5.84
CA VAL A 569 -6.54 2.75 6.62
C VAL A 569 -7.71 3.61 7.06
N ARG A 570 -7.44 4.79 7.62
CA ARG A 570 -8.47 5.74 8.08
C ARG A 570 -9.38 6.19 6.93
N MET A 571 -8.84 6.48 5.75
CA MET A 571 -9.64 6.92 4.61
C MET A 571 -10.53 5.83 4.00
N ASN A 572 -10.13 4.56 4.08
CA ASN A 572 -10.80 3.47 3.35
C ASN A 572 -11.62 2.53 4.25
N TYR A 573 -11.29 2.44 5.54
CA TYR A 573 -11.84 1.41 6.43
C TYR A 573 -12.42 1.93 7.73
N LEU A 574 -12.14 3.18 8.16
CA LEU A 574 -12.69 3.76 9.38
C LEU A 574 -14.18 4.09 9.19
N LEU A 575 -15.01 3.59 10.11
CA LEU A 575 -16.47 3.71 10.10
C LEU A 575 -16.97 4.72 11.13
N TYR A 576 -16.36 4.67 12.31
CA TYR A 576 -16.68 5.57 13.42
C TYR A 576 -15.39 6.06 14.04
N ASP A 577 -15.35 7.35 14.34
CA ASP A 577 -14.25 7.97 15.07
C ASP A 577 -14.81 8.94 16.11
N TYR A 578 -14.60 8.61 17.38
CA TYR A 578 -15.02 9.46 18.51
C TYR A 578 -14.49 10.89 18.38
N CYS A 579 -13.32 11.08 17.74
CA CYS A 579 -12.70 12.38 17.48
C CYS A 579 -13.59 13.32 16.66
N THR A 580 -14.44 12.76 15.79
CA THR A 580 -15.32 13.51 14.88
C THR A 580 -16.79 13.54 15.33
N ASP A 581 -17.11 12.82 16.41
CA ASP A 581 -18.46 12.75 16.98
C ASP A 581 -18.77 13.98 17.84
N THR A 582 -19.09 15.08 17.17
CA THR A 582 -19.45 16.36 17.81
C THR A 582 -20.75 16.26 18.61
N LYS A 583 -21.63 15.30 18.32
CA LYS A 583 -22.86 15.07 19.09
C LYS A 583 -22.54 14.55 20.48
N ARG A 584 -21.58 13.62 20.58
CA ARG A 584 -21.20 13.01 21.87
C ARG A 584 -20.26 13.88 22.70
N PHE A 585 -19.36 14.64 22.05
CA PHE A 585 -18.28 15.36 22.76
C PHE A 585 -18.30 16.89 22.65
N GLY A 586 -19.26 17.46 21.92
CA GLY A 586 -19.30 18.91 21.64
C GLY A 586 -18.13 19.37 20.77
N THR A 587 -17.95 20.69 20.62
CA THR A 587 -16.88 21.28 19.78
C THR A 587 -15.62 21.73 20.56
N ASP A 588 -15.68 21.83 21.90
CA ASP A 588 -14.64 22.51 22.72
C ASP A 588 -14.01 21.66 23.84
N SER A 589 -14.35 20.36 23.93
CA SER A 589 -13.83 19.53 25.02
C SER A 589 -12.30 19.33 24.91
N ALA A 590 -11.61 19.17 26.04
CA ALA A 590 -10.18 18.80 26.04
C ALA A 590 -9.91 17.50 25.26
N ARG A 591 -10.93 16.62 25.18
CA ARG A 591 -10.92 15.40 24.36
C ARG A 591 -11.01 15.70 22.87
N VAL A 592 -11.82 16.68 22.47
CA VAL A 592 -11.89 17.21 21.10
C VAL A 592 -10.60 17.93 20.72
N ARG A 593 -9.91 18.60 21.66
CA ARG A 593 -8.58 19.16 21.44
C ARG A 593 -7.48 18.12 21.29
N ALA A 594 -7.53 17.02 22.05
CA ALA A 594 -6.63 15.87 21.91
C ALA A 594 -6.85 15.14 20.58
N ALA A 595 -8.11 14.87 20.27
CA ALA A 595 -8.58 14.36 19.00
C ALA A 595 -8.17 15.28 17.85
N GLN A 596 -8.31 16.59 18.00
CA GLN A 596 -7.83 17.59 17.07
C GLN A 596 -6.31 17.68 17.06
N LEU A 597 -5.55 17.26 18.07
CA LEU A 597 -4.08 17.19 17.98
C LEU A 597 -3.62 15.93 17.24
N GLU A 598 -4.30 14.81 17.46
CA GLU A 598 -4.14 13.59 16.65
C GLU A 598 -4.51 13.87 15.18
N MET A 599 -5.65 14.52 14.96
CA MET A 599 -6.11 14.94 13.63
C MET A 599 -5.32 16.12 13.09
N ASN A 600 -4.85 17.11 13.86
CA ASN A 600 -4.08 18.25 13.35
C ASN A 600 -2.65 17.86 12.98
N PHE A 601 -2.14 16.72 13.45
CA PHE A 601 -0.95 16.10 12.87
C PHE A 601 -1.29 15.37 11.56
N ASP A 602 -2.39 14.62 11.51
CA ASP A 602 -2.96 14.03 10.28
C ASP A 602 -3.20 15.12 9.21
N TRP A 603 -3.71 16.29 9.62
CA TRP A 603 -3.95 17.49 8.82
C TRP A 603 -2.70 18.32 8.61
N LYS A 604 -1.74 18.46 9.53
CA LYS A 604 -0.45 19.13 9.23
C LYS A 604 0.30 18.36 8.15
N TYR A 605 0.22 17.04 8.12
CA TYR A 605 0.83 16.23 7.06
C TYR A 605 -0.03 16.15 5.80
N SER A 606 -1.36 16.22 5.92
CA SER A 606 -2.26 16.45 4.78
C SER A 606 -2.20 17.89 4.23
N ILE A 607 -1.79 18.89 5.02
CA ILE A 607 -1.63 20.31 4.67
C ILE A 607 -0.19 20.60 4.25
N TYR A 608 0.82 19.84 4.67
CA TYR A 608 2.10 19.83 3.94
C TYR A 608 1.89 19.35 2.50
N SER A 609 0.82 18.58 2.23
CA SER A 609 0.37 18.29 0.86
C SER A 609 -0.46 19.42 0.21
N PHE A 610 -0.80 20.50 0.94
CA PHE A 610 -1.67 21.60 0.49
C PHE A 610 -1.05 23.02 0.63
N VAL A 611 0.03 23.22 1.39
CA VAL A 611 0.71 24.51 1.64
C VAL A 611 2.22 24.44 1.34
N VAL A 612 2.73 23.26 0.97
CA VAL A 612 3.83 23.17 -0.01
C VAL A 612 3.24 22.65 -1.31
N ASN A 613 2.38 23.49 -1.90
CA ASN A 613 2.03 23.50 -3.31
C ASN A 613 1.73 24.93 -3.71
#